data_AF-A0A246EH85-F1
#
_entry.id   AF-A0A246EH85-F1
#
_cell.length_a   1.000
_cell.length_b   1.000
_cell.length_c   1.000
_cell.angle_alpha   90.00
_cell.angle_beta   90.00
_cell.angle_gamma   90.00
#
_symmetry.space_group_name_H-M   'P 1'
#
loop_
_entity.id
_entity.type
_entity.pdbx_description
1 polymer ?
#
loop_
_entity_poly.entity_id
_entity_poly.type
_entity_poly.pdbx_seq_one_letter_code
_entity_poly.pdbx_strand_id
1 'polypeptide(L)' 'MEERIVRKLMLLLLFLFIYIQIFPLQSKKNLVKIDIIGKSGIKSYYVNFSNEQNLDSFEIYDVGE' A
#
# COMPACT_ATOMS: atom_id res chain seq x y z
N MET A 1 -2.72 19.58 37.06
CA MET A 1 -2.13 20.22 35.85
C MET A 1 -1.33 19.20 35.04
N GLU A 2 -0.44 18.45 35.68
CA GLU A 2 0.37 17.39 35.05
C GLU A 2 -0.45 16.26 34.42
N GLU A 3 -1.50 15.77 35.08
CA GLU A 3 -2.32 14.68 34.56
C GLU A 3 -2.98 15.00 33.20
N ARG A 4 -3.34 16.29 33.00
CA ARG A 4 -3.89 16.79 31.73
C ARG A 4 -2.84 16.82 30.61
N ILE A 5 -1.58 17.07 30.97
CA ILE A 5 -0.44 17.05 30.04
C ILE A 5 -0.12 15.62 29.64
N VAL A 6 -0.09 14.69 30.60
CA VAL A 6 0.15 13.25 30.35
C VAL A 6 -0.91 12.67 29.41
N ARG A 7 -2.19 12.98 29.62
CA ARG A 7 -3.27 12.54 28.71
C ARG A 7 -3.10 13.09 27.29
N LYS A 8 -2.72 14.37 27.15
CA LYS A 8 -2.45 14.97 25.82
C LYS A 8 -1.25 14.30 25.14
N LEU A 9 -0.19 14.00 25.89
CA LEU A 9 0.99 13.30 25.38
C LEU A 9 0.63 11.88 24.92
N MET A 10 -0.15 11.15 25.71
CA MET A 10 -0.59 9.80 25.34
C MET A 10 -1.44 9.82 24.06
N LEU A 11 -2.34 10.79 23.91
CA LEU A 11 -3.14 10.96 22.69
C LEU A 11 -2.26 11.30 21.47
N LEU A 12 -1.24 12.14 21.64
CA LEU A 12 -0.30 12.48 20.56
C LEU A 12 0.52 11.26 20.14
N LEU A 13 1.00 10.47 21.10
CA LEU A 13 1.74 9.23 20.84
C LEU A 13 0.86 8.18 20.14
N LEU A 14 -0.40 8.04 20.57
CA LEU A 14 -1.37 7.16 19.92
C LEU A 14 -1.63 7.60 18.47
N PHE A 15 -1.80 8.91 18.24
CA PHE A 15 -1.96 9.46 16.90
C PHE A 15 -0.75 9.17 16.01
N LEU A 16 0.47 9.38 16.52
CA LEU A 16 1.71 9.06 15.80
C LEU A 16 1.80 7.57 15.46
N PHE A 17 1.46 6.70 16.42
CA PHE A 17 1.48 5.25 16.21
C PHE A 17 0.53 4.85 15.08
N ILE A 18 -0.71 5.36 15.10
CA ILE A 18 -1.69 5.13 14.05
C ILE A 18 -1.18 5.66 12.70
N TYR A 19 -0.60 6.86 12.68
CA TYR A 19 -0.05 7.46 11.45
C TYR A 19 1.05 6.60 10.83
N ILE A 20 2.02 6.14 11.63
CA ILE A 20 3.12 5.30 11.15
C ILE A 20 2.62 3.94 10.65
N GLN A 21 1.58 3.37 11.26
CA GLN A 21 1.06 2.06 10.85
C GLN A 21 0.18 2.13 9.59
N ILE A 22 -0.60 3.21 9.42
CA ILE A 22 -1.58 3.32 8.33
C ILE A 22 -0.97 3.95 7.06
N PHE A 23 -0.08 4.94 7.19
CA PHE A 23 0.48 5.67 6.05
C PHE A 23 1.25 4.78 5.05
N PRO A 24 2.09 3.81 5.49
CA PRO A 24 2.78 2.90 4.57
C PRO A 24 1.82 1.98 3.81
N LEU A 25 0.69 1.61 4.42
CA LEU A 25 -0.31 0.72 3.82
C LEU A 25 -1.04 1.40 2.67
N GLN A 26 -1.22 2.73 2.73
CA GLN A 26 -1.85 3.51 1.66
C GLN A 26 -0.89 3.89 0.52
N SER A 27 0.43 3.77 0.72
CA SER A 27 1.44 4.17 -0.28
C SER A 27 1.68 3.13 -1.37
N LYS A 28 1.15 1.90 -1.26
CA LYS A 28 1.32 0.83 -2.27
C LYS A 28 0.14 0.75 -3.25
N LYS A 29 -0.35 1.89 -3.75
CA LYS A 29 -1.44 1.91 -4.73
C LYS A 29 -1.01 1.56 -6.16
N ASN A 30 0.29 1.53 -6.43
CA ASN A 30 0.82 1.23 -7.75
C ASN A 30 0.94 -0.26 -8.04
N LEU A 31 0.78 -1.13 -7.03
CA LEU A 31 0.84 -2.57 -7.20
C LEU A 31 -0.57 -3.13 -7.45
N VAL A 32 -0.79 -3.66 -8.64
CA VAL A 32 -2.09 -4.19 -9.07
C VAL A 32 -1.93 -5.63 -9.51
N LYS A 33 -2.87 -6.49 -9.14
CA LYS A 33 -2.97 -7.85 -9.69
C LYS A 33 -3.79 -7.81 -10.98
N ILE A 34 -3.23 -8.34 -12.07
CA ILE A 34 -3.90 -8.45 -13.37
C ILE A 34 -4.09 -9.93 -13.69
N ASP A 35 -5.34 -10.32 -13.87
CA ASP A 35 -5.71 -11.67 -14.31
C ASP A 35 -6.03 -11.64 -15.81
N ILE A 36 -5.21 -12.30 -16.62
CA ILE A 36 -5.37 -12.41 -18.07
C ILE A 36 -6.04 -13.75 -18.38
N ILE A 37 -7.24 -13.68 -18.97
CA ILE A 37 -8.03 -14.87 -19.35
C ILE A 37 -7.87 -15.12 -20.85
N GLY A 38 -7.18 -16.20 -21.21
CA GLY A 38 -6.98 -16.63 -22.59
C GLY A 38 -7.55 -18.02 -22.85
N LYS A 39 -7.49 -18.48 -24.11
CA LYS A 39 -7.93 -19.84 -24.50
C LYS A 39 -7.17 -20.96 -23.76
N SER A 40 -5.95 -20.67 -23.29
CA SER A 40 -5.06 -21.60 -22.60
C SER A 40 -5.18 -21.56 -21.07
N GLY A 41 -6.12 -20.80 -20.50
CA GLY A 41 -6.32 -20.67 -19.05
C GLY A 41 -6.17 -19.25 -18.53
N ILE A 42 -6.09 -19.12 -17.20
CA ILE A 42 -5.92 -17.86 -16.48
C ILE A 42 -4.45 -17.73 -16.08
N LYS A 43 -3.82 -16.61 -16.44
CA LYS A 43 -2.51 -16.22 -15.91
C LYS A 43 -2.64 -14.96 -15.06
N SER A 44 -2.04 -14.99 -13.88
CA SER A 44 -2.06 -13.90 -12.92
C SER A 44 -0.70 -13.23 -12.86
N TYR A 45 -0.66 -11.91 -12.96
CA TYR A 45 0.56 -11.11 -12.86
C TYR A 45 0.39 -10.05 -11.78
N TYR A 46 1.45 -9.75 -11.04
CA TYR A 46 1.53 -8.53 -10.25
C TYR A 46 2.28 -7.48 -11.05
N VAL A 47 1.65 -6.33 -11.25
CA VAL A 47 2.22 -5.22 -12.01
C VAL A 47 2.39 -4.03 -11.08
N ASN A 48 3.61 -3.50 -11.01
CA ASN A 48 3.91 -2.27 -10.28
C ASN A 48 4.08 -1.13 -11.28
N PHE A 49 3.19 -0.15 -11.22
CA PHE A 49 3.25 1.04 -12.08
C PHE A 49 4.19 2.10 -11.51
N SER A 50 4.77 2.91 -12.39
CA SER A 50 5.63 4.04 -12.00
C SER A 50 4.90 5.04 -11.08
N ASN A 51 3.63 5.32 -11.36
CA ASN A 51 2.82 6.30 -10.64
C ASN A 51 1.32 5.96 -10.72
N GLU A 52 0.55 6.31 -9.68
CA GLU A 52 -0.92 6.22 -9.61
C GLU A 52 -1.63 7.01 -10.72
N GLN A 53 -1.01 8.08 -11.20
CA GLN A 53 -1.63 9.06 -12.12
C GLN A 53 -1.14 8.93 -13.56
N ASN A 54 -0.05 8.22 -13.81
CA ASN A 54 0.55 8.09 -15.13
C ASN A 54 1.13 6.69 -15.30
N LEU A 55 0.50 5.89 -16.17
CA LEU A 55 0.81 4.47 -16.41
C LEU A 55 1.84 4.30 -17.53
N ASP A 56 2.76 5.25 -17.67
CA ASP A 56 3.73 5.33 -18.76
C ASP A 56 4.81 4.25 -18.69
N SER A 57 5.04 3.67 -17.51
CA SER A 57 5.98 2.57 -17.30
C SER A 57 5.51 1.63 -16.17
N PHE A 58 5.88 0.35 -16.29
CA PHE A 58 5.54 -0.67 -15.30
C PHE A 58 6.57 -1.80 -15.25
N GLU A 59 6.66 -2.44 -14.09
CA GLU A 59 7.41 -3.67 -13.87
C GLU A 59 6.44 -4.83 -13.65
N ILE A 60 6.68 -5.96 -14.33
CA ILE A 60 5.93 -7.19 -14.14
C ILE A 60 6.71 -8.09 -13.20
N TYR A 61 6.07 -8.51 -12.12
CA TYR A 61 6.57 -9.59 -11.27
C TYR A 61 5.86 -10.87 -11.71
N ASP A 62 6.64 -11.79 -12.27
CA ASP A 62 6.15 -13.13 -12.58
C ASP A 62 5.87 -13.85 -11.25
N VAL A 63 4.64 -14.35 -11.10
CA VAL A 63 4.32 -15.24 -10.00
C VAL A 63 4.79 -16.60 -10.48
N GLY A 64 6.07 -16.89 -10.28
CA GLY A 64 6.62 -18.22 -10.55
C GLY A 64 5.68 -19.27 -9.97
N GLU A 65 5.31 -20.24 -10.81
CA GLU A 65 4.43 -21.36 -10.45
C GLU A 65 4.95 -22.14 -9.24
#